data_AF-A0A348VX91-F1
#
_entry.id   AF-A0A348VX91-F1
#
_cell.length_a   1.000
_cell.length_b   1.000
_cell.length_c   1.000
_cell.angle_alpha   90.00
_cell.angle_beta   90.00
_cell.angle_gamma   90.00
#
_symmetry.space_group_name_H-M   'P 1'
#
loop_
_entity.id
_entity.type
_entity.pdbx_description
1 polymer ?
#
loop_
_entity_poly.entity_id
_entity_poly.type
_entity_poly.pdbx_seq_one_letter_code
_entity_poly.pdbx_strand_id
1 'polypeptide(L)'
;MSCSVERYDRRHRPPGLLIETEQPLEIGTRVSCSFYLPGRQQIRSACEVVREKNQPAGYDDKTNRYGIRFLDLRPEEKAALDAFIVEKTAERRVS
;
A
#
# COMPACT_ATOMS: atom_id res chain seq x y z
N MET A 1 -0.15 13.04 2.42
CA MET A 1 -0.48 11.61 2.24
C MET A 1 0.81 10.81 2.28
N SER A 2 1.06 10.12 3.38
CA SER A 2 2.19 9.21 3.54
C SER A 2 1.71 7.81 3.16
N CYS A 3 2.38 7.15 2.20
CA CYS A 3 2.01 5.82 1.73
C CYS A 3 3.13 4.84 2.03
N SER A 4 2.81 3.74 2.70
CA SER A 4 3.77 2.67 3.01
C SER A 4 3.39 1.39 2.27
N VAL A 5 4.30 0.89 1.44
CA VAL A 5 4.10 -0.38 0.72
C VAL A 5 4.39 -1.53 1.66
N GLU A 6 3.35 -2.33 1.99
CA GLU A 6 3.48 -3.54 2.81
C GLU A 6 3.24 -4.78 1.95
N ARG A 7 4.15 -5.77 2.02
CA ARG A 7 3.95 -7.07 1.38
C ARG A 7 2.92 -7.86 2.19
N TYR A 8 1.81 -8.22 1.55
CA TYR A 8 0.80 -9.10 2.13
C TYR A 8 1.11 -10.56 1.76
N ASP A 9 1.81 -11.31 2.62
CA ASP A 9 2.06 -12.72 2.39
C ASP A 9 1.45 -13.61 3.48
N ARG A 10 0.43 -14.40 3.08
CA ARG A 10 0.35 -15.84 3.33
C ARG A 10 -0.41 -16.50 2.14
N ARG A 11 0.31 -16.95 1.10
CA ARG A 11 -0.15 -17.84 0.00
C ARG A 11 -1.03 -17.25 -1.15
N HIS A 12 -0.49 -16.36 -2.00
CA HIS A 12 -1.08 -15.92 -3.30
C HIS A 12 -2.00 -14.67 -3.32
N ARG A 13 -1.90 -13.75 -2.36
CA ARG A 13 -2.58 -12.44 -2.54
C ARG A 13 -1.72 -11.48 -3.37
N PRO A 14 -2.33 -10.69 -4.27
CA PRO A 14 -1.62 -9.62 -4.96
C PRO A 14 -1.06 -8.62 -3.94
N PRO A 15 0.05 -7.92 -4.27
CA PRO A 15 0.63 -6.90 -3.42
C PRO A 15 -0.43 -5.82 -3.09
N GLY A 16 -0.28 -5.19 -1.92
CA GLY A 16 -1.17 -4.14 -1.45
C GLY A 16 -0.39 -2.97 -0.86
N LEU A 17 -1.11 -1.92 -0.50
CA LEU A 17 -0.53 -0.71 0.09
C LEU A 17 -1.27 -0.41 1.41
N LEU A 18 -0.55 0.14 2.38
CA LEU A 18 -1.17 0.79 3.53
C LEU A 18 -1.24 2.28 3.24
N ILE A 19 -2.44 2.83 3.26
CA ILE A 19 -2.70 4.26 3.08
C ILE A 19 -3.13 4.91 4.37
N GLU A 20 -2.74 6.17 4.52
CA GLU A 20 -3.13 7.06 5.62
C GLU A 20 -3.96 8.21 5.05
N THR A 21 -5.15 8.41 5.61
CA THR A 21 -6.11 9.43 5.18
C THR A 21 -6.86 10.00 6.37
N GLU A 22 -7.11 11.31 6.35
CA GLU A 22 -7.94 11.99 7.35
C GLU A 22 -9.42 11.63 7.16
N GLN A 23 -9.82 11.31 5.94
CA GLN A 23 -11.19 10.89 5.63
C GLN A 23 -11.36 9.40 5.89
N PRO A 24 -12.42 8.99 6.61
CA PRO A 24 -12.74 7.59 6.78
C PRO A 24 -13.15 6.98 5.44
N LEU A 25 -12.72 5.75 5.19
CA LEU A 25 -13.06 4.99 3.99
C LEU A 25 -13.76 3.68 4.38
N GLU A 26 -14.79 3.31 3.63
CA GLU A 26 -15.49 2.05 3.84
C GLU A 26 -14.75 0.88 3.17
N ILE A 27 -14.78 -0.29 3.79
CA ILE A 27 -14.27 -1.52 3.18
C ILE A 27 -15.11 -1.84 1.92
N GLY A 28 -14.43 -2.18 0.82
CA GLY A 28 -15.02 -2.36 -0.51
C GLY A 28 -15.01 -1.09 -1.36
N THR A 29 -14.69 0.08 -0.78
CA THR A 29 -14.60 1.33 -1.54
C THR A 29 -13.49 1.26 -2.57
N ARG A 30 -13.81 1.68 -3.79
CA ARG A 30 -12.82 1.88 -4.86
C ARG A 30 -12.20 3.26 -4.73
N VAL A 31 -10.87 3.30 -4.69
CA VAL A 31 -10.08 4.53 -4.61
C VAL A 31 -9.05 4.55 -5.72
N SER A 32 -8.74 5.73 -6.26
CA SER A 32 -7.64 5.90 -7.20
C SER A 32 -6.39 6.27 -6.42
N CYS A 33 -5.32 5.49 -6.58
CA CYS A 33 -4.04 5.77 -5.94
C CYS A 33 -2.99 6.13 -6.98
N SER A 34 -2.25 7.19 -6.68
CA SER A 34 -1.14 7.68 -7.47
C SER A 34 0.03 7.95 -6.54
N PHE A 35 1.11 7.20 -6.69
CA PHE A 35 2.30 7.35 -5.86
C PHE A 35 3.58 7.11 -6.66
N TYR A 36 4.67 7.70 -6.18
CA TYR A 36 5.98 7.54 -6.78
C TYR A 36 6.77 6.49 -6.01
N LEU A 37 7.34 5.53 -6.74
CA LEU A 37 8.36 4.66 -6.20
C LEU A 37 9.72 5.40 -6.25
N PRO A 38 10.45 5.54 -5.14
CA PRO A 38 11.76 6.17 -5.13
C PRO A 38 12.70 5.57 -6.19
N GLY A 39 13.28 6.42 -7.05
CA GLY A 39 14.17 6.00 -8.14
C GLY A 39 13.49 5.24 -9.28
N ARG A 40 12.15 5.22 -9.34
CA ARG A 40 11.36 4.48 -10.33
C ARG A 40 10.20 5.30 -10.86
N GLN A 41 9.27 4.61 -11.52
CA GLN A 41 8.09 5.21 -12.14
C GLN A 41 6.99 5.58 -11.13
N GLN A 42 6.12 6.49 -11.58
CA GLN A 42 4.83 6.73 -10.94
C GLN A 42 3.92 5.52 -11.20
N ILE A 43 3.27 5.02 -10.15
CA ILE A 43 2.22 4.01 -10.25
C ILE A 43 0.87 4.72 -10.13
N ARG A 44 -0.03 4.46 -11.09
CA ARG A 44 -1.42 4.91 -11.04
C ARG A 44 -2.33 3.71 -11.21
N SER A 45 -3.12 3.40 -10.19
CA SER A 45 -3.97 2.22 -10.19
C SER A 45 -5.25 2.47 -9.39
N ALA A 46 -6.37 1.96 -9.91
CA ALA A 46 -7.57 1.75 -9.14
C ALA A 46 -7.30 0.68 -8.08
N CYS A 47 -7.72 0.99 -6.86
CA CYS A 47 -7.51 0.17 -5.69
C CYS A 47 -8.83 -0.02 -4.96
N GLU A 48 -8.89 -1.04 -4.11
CA GLU A 48 -10.03 -1.31 -3.25
C GLU A 48 -9.58 -1.43 -1.80
N VAL A 49 -10.32 -0.77 -0.90
CA VAL A 49 -10.13 -0.88 0.54
C VAL A 49 -10.54 -2.29 0.98
N VAL A 50 -9.61 -3.07 1.51
CA VAL A 50 -9.86 -4.46 1.93
C VAL A 50 -9.84 -4.66 3.44
N ARG A 51 -9.33 -3.67 4.17
CA ARG A 51 -9.32 -3.68 5.63
C ARG A 51 -9.08 -2.29 6.20
N GLU A 52 -9.56 -2.08 7.41
CA GLU A 52 -9.09 -1.04 8.30
C GLU A 52 -7.98 -1.61 9.20
N LYS A 53 -7.00 -0.78 9.55
CA LYS A 53 -5.93 -1.12 10.49
C LYS A 53 -6.10 -0.21 11.71
N ASN A 54 -6.57 -0.78 12.81
CA ASN A 54 -6.71 -0.06 14.07
C ASN A 54 -5.36 0.57 14.46
N GLN A 55 -5.39 1.86 14.82
CA GLN A 55 -4.21 2.50 15.38
C GLN A 55 -3.91 1.90 16.76
N PRO A 56 -2.64 1.58 17.07
CA PRO A 56 -2.25 1.33 18.45
C PRO A 56 -2.39 2.64 19.25
N ALA A 57 -2.79 2.51 20.52
CA ALA A 57 -2.94 3.65 21.41
C ALA A 57 -1.63 4.48 21.48
N GLY A 58 -1.71 5.77 21.17
CA GLY A 58 -0.55 6.69 21.14
C GLY A 58 -0.08 7.12 19.74
N TYR A 59 -0.76 6.72 18.67
CA TYR A 59 -0.58 7.27 17.33
C TYR A 59 -1.55 8.44 17.09
N ASP A 60 -1.25 9.36 16.17
CA ASP A 60 -2.08 10.55 15.91
C ASP A 60 -3.53 10.17 15.54
N ASP A 61 -4.46 10.42 16.48
CA ASP A 61 -5.90 10.08 16.41
C ASP A 61 -6.61 10.65 15.18
N LYS A 62 -5.96 11.52 14.40
CA LYS A 62 -6.53 12.18 13.22
C LYS A 62 -6.33 11.43 11.91
N THR A 63 -5.60 10.30 11.90
CA THR A 63 -5.22 9.63 10.64
C THR A 63 -5.72 8.19 10.57
N ASN A 64 -6.70 7.94 9.69
CA ASN A 64 -7.22 6.60 9.45
C ASN A 64 -6.26 5.78 8.57
N ARG A 65 -6.11 4.49 8.88
CA ARG A 65 -5.18 3.58 8.20
C ARG A 65 -5.94 2.45 7.52
N TYR A 66 -5.77 2.34 6.21
CA TYR A 66 -6.46 1.33 5.41
C TYR A 66 -5.49 0.49 4.60
N GLY A 67 -5.74 -0.82 4.57
CA GLY A 67 -5.10 -1.70 3.62
C GLY A 67 -5.88 -1.70 2.31
N ILE A 68 -5.21 -1.39 1.20
CA ILE A 68 -5.79 -1.43 -0.13
C ILE A 68 -5.16 -2.54 -0.97
N ARG A 69 -5.95 -3.11 -1.88
CA ARG A 69 -5.47 -3.99 -2.96
C ARG A 69 -5.50 -3.25 -4.29
N PHE A 70 -4.55 -3.51 -5.16
CA PHE A 70 -4.59 -3.02 -6.54
C PHE A 70 -5.57 -3.85 -7.38
N LEU A 71 -6.38 -3.17 -8.19
CA LEU A 71 -7.36 -3.80 -9.10
C LEU A 71 -6.84 -3.91 -10.54
N ASP A 72 -6.02 -2.95 -10.98
CA ASP A 72 -5.66 -2.76 -12.40
C ASP A 72 -4.18 -2.41 -12.63
N LEU A 73 -3.26 -3.04 -11.89
CA LEU A 73 -1.82 -2.85 -12.12
C LEU A 73 -1.39 -3.35 -13.51
N ARG A 74 -0.70 -2.49 -14.27
CA ARG A 74 -0.02 -2.92 -15.50
C ARG A 74 1.13 -3.88 -15.15
N PRO A 75 1.49 -4.81 -16.05
CA PRO A 75 2.59 -5.76 -15.80
C PRO A 75 3.91 -5.08 -15.41
N GLU A 76 4.25 -3.96 -16.06
CA GLU A 76 5.45 -3.16 -15.78
C GLU A 76 5.41 -2.51 -14.39
N GLU A 77 4.25 -2.00 -13.98
CA GLU A 77 4.05 -1.40 -12.65
C GLU A 77 4.13 -2.46 -11.55
N LYS A 78 3.52 -3.63 -11.80
CA LYS A 78 3.61 -4.78 -10.92
C LYS A 78 5.07 -5.23 -10.75
N ALA A 79 5.84 -5.33 -11.83
CA ALA A 79 7.25 -5.70 -11.76
C ALA A 79 8.08 -4.67 -10.97
N ALA A 80 7.85 -3.38 -11.20
CA ALA A 80 8.53 -2.31 -10.47
C ALA A 80 8.18 -2.31 -8.97
N LEU A 81 6.91 -2.60 -8.64
CA LEU A 81 6.42 -2.73 -7.27
C LEU A 81 7.00 -3.98 -6.58
N ASP A 82 6.98 -5.13 -7.26
CA ASP A 82 7.54 -6.38 -6.75
C ASP A 82 9.04 -6.22 -6.46
N ALA A 83 9.80 -5.60 -7.37
CA ALA A 83 11.21 -5.28 -7.16
C ALA A 83 11.42 -4.35 -5.95
N PHE A 84 10.53 -3.37 -5.75
CA PHE A 84 10.64 -2.38 -4.66
C PHE A 84 10.46 -3.04 -3.30
N ILE A 85 9.46 -3.90 -3.24
CA ILE A 85 9.15 -4.67 -2.05
C ILE A 85 10.33 -5.60 -1.69
N VAL A 86 10.92 -6.28 -2.68
CA VAL A 86 12.08 -7.17 -2.47
C VAL A 86 13.27 -6.38 -1.90
N GLU A 87 13.61 -5.24 -2.51
CA GLU A 87 14.70 -4.38 -2.08
C GLU A 87 14.51 -3.86 -0.65
N LYS A 88 13.33 -3.28 -0.34
CA LYS A 88 13.02 -2.77 1.01
C LYS A 88 12.96 -3.88 2.07
N THR A 89 12.55 -5.09 1.70
CA THR A 89 12.54 -6.23 2.62
C THR A 89 13.96 -6.74 2.89
N ALA A 90 14.86 -6.68 1.91
CA ALA A 90 16.27 -7.01 2.09
C ALA A 90 16.96 -5.99 3.00
N GLU A 91 16.71 -4.69 2.83
CA GLU A 91 17.27 -3.62 3.67
C GLU A 91 16.87 -3.77 5.15
N ARG A 92 15.61 -4.14 5.44
CA ARG A 92 15.13 -4.32 6.83
C ARG A 92 15.73 -5.52 7.57
N ARG A 93 16.46 -6.41 6.88
CA ARG A 93 17.14 -7.56 7.49
C ARG A 93 18.59 -7.29 7.88
N VAL A 94 19.13 -6.12 7.53
CA VAL A 94 20.54 -5.74 7.79
C VAL A 94 20.62 -4.60 8.83
N SER A 95 19.65 -4.50 9.74
CA SER A 95 19.67 -3.54 10.85
C SER A 95 19.26 -4.20 12.15
#